data_AF-A0A5K7YLJ1-F1
#
_entry.id   AF-A0A5K7YLJ1-F1
#
_cell.length_a   1.000
_cell.length_b   1.000
_cell.length_c   1.000
_cell.angle_alpha   90.00
_cell.angle_beta   90.00
_cell.angle_gamma   90.00
#
_symmetry.space_group_name_H-M   'P 1'
#
loop_
_entity.id
_entity.type
_entity.pdbx_description
1 polymer ?
#
loop_
_entity_poly.entity_id
_entity_poly.type
_entity_poly.pdbx_seq_one_letter_code
_entity_poly.pdbx_strand_id
1 'polypeptide(L)' 'MPVSGPLWDEEGVLYADLDLEDITRAKIDFDVVGQYARPDVFQLRVNREPQPPVAFNPGKKFP' A
#
# COMPACT_ATOMS: atom_id res chain seq x y z
N MET A 1 -10.01 -22.96 -6.67
CA MET A 1 -11.45 -22.59 -6.54
C MET A 1 -11.56 -21.76 -5.27
N PRO A 2 -12.29 -20.62 -5.28
CA PRO A 2 -12.00 -19.48 -4.41
C PRO A 2 -12.34 -19.77 -2.95
N VAL A 3 -11.64 -19.06 -2.05
CA VAL A 3 -12.03 -18.90 -0.64
C VAL A 3 -13.50 -18.54 -0.62
N SER A 4 -14.27 -19.45 -0.05
CA SER A 4 -15.72 -19.38 0.11
C SER A 4 -16.09 -18.20 1.00
N GLY A 5 -16.15 -17.00 0.42
CA GLY A 5 -16.64 -15.79 1.08
C GLY A 5 -15.96 -15.44 2.40
N PRO A 6 -16.39 -14.33 3.02
CA PRO A 6 -16.12 -14.07 4.43
C PRO A 6 -16.85 -15.10 5.32
N LEU A 7 -16.18 -15.59 6.37
CA LEU A 7 -16.80 -16.40 7.42
C LEU A 7 -17.63 -15.46 8.32
N TRP A 8 -18.95 -15.62 8.31
CA TRP A 8 -19.87 -14.80 9.11
C TRP A 8 -20.35 -15.56 10.34
N ASP A 9 -20.46 -14.86 11.46
CA ASP A 9 -21.09 -15.34 12.71
C ASP A 9 -20.58 -16.69 13.25
N GLU A 10 -19.39 -17.13 12.81
CA GLU A 10 -18.79 -18.42 13.13
C GLU A 10 -17.27 -18.30 13.36
N GLU A 11 -16.71 -19.13 14.25
CA GLU A 11 -15.27 -19.22 14.49
C GLU A 11 -14.63 -20.27 13.56
N GLY A 12 -13.53 -19.89 12.89
CA GLY A 12 -12.82 -20.79 11.99
C GLY A 12 -11.60 -20.14 11.34
N VAL A 13 -10.81 -20.95 10.64
CA VAL A 13 -9.63 -20.49 9.90
C VAL A 13 -9.89 -20.63 8.40
N LEU A 14 -9.75 -19.52 7.68
CA LEU A 14 -9.84 -19.49 6.21
C LEU A 14 -8.46 -19.77 5.60
N TYR A 15 -8.39 -20.80 4.76
CA TYR A 15 -7.20 -21.13 3.98
C TYR A 15 -7.49 -21.05 2.48
N ALA A 16 -6.46 -20.68 1.71
CA ALA A 16 -6.51 -20.61 0.26
C ALA A 16 -5.16 -20.95 -0.33
N ASP A 17 -5.18 -21.64 -1.46
CA ASP A 17 -4.03 -21.69 -2.35
C ASP A 17 -4.08 -20.48 -3.28
N LEU A 18 -2.97 -19.74 -3.33
CA LEU A 18 -2.79 -18.59 -4.21
C LEU A 18 -1.70 -18.92 -5.23
N ASP A 19 -2.02 -18.76 -6.51
CA ASP A 19 -1.02 -18.80 -7.58
C ASP A 19 -0.41 -17.40 -7.74
N LEU A 20 0.88 -17.28 -7.48
CA LEU A 20 1.59 -16.01 -7.59
C LEU A 20 1.83 -15.60 -9.05
N GLU A 21 1.74 -16.52 -10.01
CA GLU A 21 1.87 -16.19 -11.44
C GLU A 21 0.75 -15.27 -11.92
N ASP A 22 -0.42 -15.33 -11.28
CA ASP A 22 -1.56 -14.49 -11.59
C ASP A 22 -1.26 -13.00 -11.38
N ILE A 23 -0.32 -12.65 -10.50
CA ILE A 23 0.14 -11.25 -10.32
C ILE A 23 0.79 -10.75 -11.60
N THR A 24 1.62 -11.58 -12.25
CA THR A 24 2.31 -11.21 -13.48
C THR A 24 1.32 -11.06 -14.63
N ARG A 25 0.36 -11.99 -14.74
CA ARG A 25 -0.70 -11.93 -15.75
C ARG A 25 -1.55 -10.66 -15.57
N ALA A 26 -1.98 -10.35 -14.35
CA ALA A 26 -2.74 -9.14 -14.05
C ALA A 26 -1.97 -7.84 -14.36
N LYS A 27 -0.65 -7.82 -14.15
CA LYS A 27 0.20 -6.68 -14.52
C LYS A 27 0.31 -6.47 -16.03
N ILE A 28 0.26 -7.54 -16.83
CA ILE A 28 0.23 -7.41 -18.30
C ILE A 28 -1.05 -6.71 -18.74
N ASP A 29 -2.19 -7.06 -18.12
CA ASP A 29 -3.47 -6.41 -18.40
C ASP A 29 -3.47 -4.95 -17.91
N PHE A 30 -2.94 -4.69 -16.72
CA PHE A 30 -2.96 -3.34 -16.13
C PHE A 30 -1.83 -3.06 -15.11
N ASP A 31 -0.75 -2.42 -15.55
CA ASP A 31 0.34 -1.95 -14.69
C ASP A 31 0.31 -0.43 -14.45
N VAL A 32 -0.40 -0.01 -13.39
CA VAL A 32 -0.68 1.41 -13.06
C VAL A 32 0.55 2.27 -12.78
N VAL A 33 1.61 1.69 -12.22
CA VAL A 33 2.85 2.40 -11.88
C VAL A 33 3.97 2.18 -12.90
N GLY A 34 3.72 1.35 -13.91
CA GLY A 34 4.67 1.04 -14.98
C GLY A 34 4.16 1.53 -16.32
N GLN A 35 3.76 0.62 -17.22
CA GLN A 35 3.43 0.95 -18.61
C GLN A 35 2.34 2.02 -18.76
N TYR A 36 1.34 2.04 -17.87
CA TYR A 36 0.28 3.04 -17.90
C TYR A 36 0.64 4.34 -17.18
N ALA A 37 1.80 4.41 -16.50
CA ALA A 37 2.23 5.62 -15.84
C ALA A 37 2.62 6.70 -16.86
N ARG A 38 2.19 7.93 -16.59
CA ARG A 38 2.55 9.14 -17.36
C ARG A 38 3.37 10.09 -16.51
N PRO A 39 4.66 9.78 -16.25
CA PRO A 39 5.52 10.61 -15.41
C PRO A 39 5.83 11.99 -16.01
N ASP A 40 5.55 12.17 -17.30
CA ASP A 40 5.57 13.45 -18.01
C ASP A 40 4.36 14.34 -17.69
N VAL A 41 3.26 13.76 -17.19
CA VAL A 41 2.04 14.48 -16.81
C VAL A 41 1.93 14.65 -15.30
N PHE A 42 2.13 13.57 -14.53
CA PHE A 42 1.95 13.58 -13.09
C PHE A 42 3.08 12.85 -12.36
N GLN A 43 3.49 13.40 -11.21
CA GLN A 43 4.46 12.78 -10.33
C GLN A 43 3.98 12.87 -8.87
N LEU A 44 3.94 11.73 -8.17
CA LEU A 44 3.75 11.69 -6.73
C LEU A 44 5.11 11.68 -6.02
N ARG A 45 5.32 12.62 -5.11
CA ARG A 45 6.49 12.64 -4.21
C ARG A 45 6.04 12.36 -2.78
N VAL A 46 6.69 11.40 -2.13
CA VAL A 46 6.37 10.99 -0.77
C VAL A 46 7.50 11.42 0.17
N ASN A 47 7.20 12.27 1.15
CA ASN A 47 8.11 12.51 2.26
C ASN A 47 8.04 11.33 3.24
N ARG A 48 9.14 10.61 3.44
CA ARG A 48 9.23 9.46 4.36
C ARG A 48 9.91 9.81 5.68
N GLU A 49 10.26 11.07 5.89
CA GLU A 49 10.87 11.52 7.13
C GLU A 49 9.86 11.44 8.29
N PRO A 50 10.25 10.92 9.46
CA PRO A 50 9.43 11.00 10.66
C PRO A 50 9.05 12.46 10.93
N GLN A 51 7.75 12.71 11.07
CA GLN A 51 7.23 14.04 11.42
C GLN A 51 6.86 14.03 12.91
N PRO A 52 7.77 14.45 13.81
CA PRO A 52 7.46 14.47 15.23
C PRO A 52 6.36 15.50 15.51
N PRO A 53 5.40 15.20 16.41
CA PRO A 53 4.31 16.12 16.74
C PRO A 53 4.81 17.39 17.45
N VAL A 54 6.01 17.34 18.06
CA VAL A 54 6.65 18.48 18.72
C VAL A 54 8.13 18.52 18.35
N ALA A 55 8.60 19.68 17.90
CA ALA A 55 10.02 19.96 17.67
C ALA A 55 10.50 21.05 18.62
N PHE A 56 11.49 20.75 19.47
CA PHE A 56 12.09 21.74 20.36
C PHE A 56 13.20 22.48 19.63
N ASN A 57 13.08 23.80 19.53
CA ASN A 57 14.11 24.63 18.92
C ASN A 57 15.15 25.01 20.00
N PRO A 58 16.45 24.66 19.86
CA PRO A 58 17.45 24.84 20.92
C PRO A 58 17.80 26.30 21.27
N GLY A 59 17.12 27.30 20.68
CA GLY A 59 17.38 28.73 20.91
C GLY A 59 16.30 29.51 21.66
N LYS A 60 15.15 28.91 21.99
CA LYS A 60 14.07 29.63 22.70
C LYS A 60 13.95 29.10 24.13
N LYS A 61 14.58 29.80 25.08
CA LYS A 61 14.20 29.67 26.49
C LYS A 61 12.74 30.08 26.61
N PHE A 62 11.88 29.15 26.97
CA PHE A 62 10.52 29.46 27.42
C PHE A 62 10.64 30.26 28.73
N PRO A 63 9.80 31.29 28.97
CA PRO A 63 9.72 31.92 30.28
C PRO A 63 9.32 30.92 31.37
#